data_AF-A0A3B9A8U6-F1
#
_entry.id   AF-A0A3B9A8U6-F1
#
_cell.length_a   1.000
_cell.length_b   1.000
_cell.length_c   1.000
_cell.angle_alpha   90.00
_cell.angle_beta   90.00
_cell.angle_gamma   90.00
#
_symmetry.space_group_name_H-M   'P 1'
#
loop_
_entity.id
_entity.type
_entity.pdbx_description
1 polymer ?
#
loop_
_entity_poly.entity_id
_entity_poly.type
_entity_poly.pdbx_seq_one_letter_code
_entity_poly.pdbx_strand_id
1 'polypeptide(L)'
;VVEVNRATIEELASVPGIGPALAERIVAARPFNSVDELTRVSGIGPTSLERLKPYLTVETSPAAGQVEEAALSPAEPEPALTAADEPEEIEPIPAESHVPEPPKAEVETSPAESETVQAGQSAVSEPVSPVETAPAPTPSSAAQPVKSGEKWARREDLIWTGVGVAILTLILSLIFTLGTLALINQTLTYAPAAEVQALSARLDALNNRIRLLEGDVDNLRSRVQTIEALGGRVTSLERGQQSLSEELKTAQTELDELQQQSAAFQAQIEELQKRSNVFQNFLDGLRRLLSVGETP
;
A
#
# COMPACT_ATOMS: atom_id res chain seq x y z
N VAL A 1 7.28 -11.34 33.93
CA VAL A 1 7.28 -10.17 33.04
C VAL A 1 7.59 -10.68 31.64
N VAL A 2 6.89 -10.21 30.61
CA VAL A 2 6.92 -10.72 29.24
C VAL A 2 7.58 -9.69 28.32
N GLU A 3 8.55 -10.12 27.51
CA GLU A 3 9.30 -9.24 26.60
C GLU A 3 8.51 -8.95 25.32
N VAL A 4 8.04 -7.72 25.16
CA VAL A 4 7.07 -7.34 24.11
C VAL A 4 7.62 -7.57 22.70
N ASN A 5 8.93 -7.38 22.47
CA ASN A 5 9.53 -7.53 21.14
C ASN A 5 9.82 -8.99 20.74
N ARG A 6 10.00 -9.89 21.71
CA ARG A 6 10.41 -11.28 21.46
C ARG A 6 9.35 -12.34 21.77
N ALA A 7 8.36 -12.02 22.61
CA ALA A 7 7.33 -12.98 23.02
C ALA A 7 6.53 -13.56 21.84
N THR A 8 5.99 -14.76 22.06
CA THR A 8 5.01 -15.40 21.18
C THR A 8 3.60 -14.84 21.43
N ILE A 9 2.65 -15.17 20.53
CA ILE A 9 1.24 -14.78 20.68
C ILE A 9 0.65 -15.37 21.95
N GLU A 10 1.01 -16.61 22.31
CA GLU A 10 0.53 -17.30 23.51
C GLU A 10 1.08 -16.66 24.80
N GLU A 11 2.37 -16.31 24.83
CA GLU A 11 2.98 -15.61 25.96
C GLU A 11 2.37 -14.22 26.16
N LEU A 12 2.10 -13.48 25.08
CA LEU A 12 1.38 -12.20 25.16
C LEU A 12 -0.07 -12.40 25.63
N ALA A 13 -0.78 -13.41 25.14
CA ALA A 13 -2.15 -13.73 25.54
C ALA A 13 -2.27 -14.26 26.99
N SER A 14 -1.16 -14.66 27.62
CA SER A 14 -1.11 -15.01 29.04
C SER A 14 -1.21 -13.79 29.97
N VAL A 15 -0.99 -12.58 29.44
CA VAL A 15 -0.99 -11.34 30.22
C VAL A 15 -2.44 -10.85 30.46
N PRO A 16 -2.84 -10.56 31.71
CA PRO A 16 -4.21 -10.16 32.02
C PRO A 16 -4.59 -8.84 31.32
N GLY A 17 -5.55 -8.94 30.40
CA GLY A 17 -6.00 -7.81 29.57
C GLY A 17 -5.53 -7.87 28.11
N ILE A 18 -4.64 -8.81 27.76
CA ILE A 18 -4.25 -9.09 26.37
C ILE A 18 -4.95 -10.37 25.91
N GLY A 19 -5.96 -10.24 25.05
CA GLY A 19 -6.56 -11.39 24.35
C GLY A 19 -5.74 -11.79 23.11
N PRO A 20 -5.99 -12.96 22.50
CA PRO A 20 -5.27 -13.42 21.31
C PRO A 20 -5.31 -12.41 20.15
N ALA A 21 -6.49 -11.83 19.88
CA ALA A 21 -6.66 -10.78 18.87
C ALA A 21 -5.93 -9.46 19.19
N LEU A 22 -5.54 -9.22 20.46
CA LEU A 22 -4.69 -8.08 20.83
C LEU A 22 -3.20 -8.45 20.72
N ALA A 23 -2.84 -9.67 21.13
CA ALA A 23 -1.49 -10.23 20.99
C ALA A 23 -1.04 -10.26 19.51
N GLU A 24 -1.90 -10.70 18.59
CA GLU A 24 -1.65 -10.63 17.14
C GLU A 24 -1.34 -9.20 16.66
N ARG A 25 -2.10 -8.20 17.12
CA ARG A 25 -1.87 -6.79 16.76
C ARG A 25 -0.58 -6.23 17.38
N ILE A 26 -0.20 -6.67 18.58
CA ILE A 26 1.09 -6.32 19.20
C ILE A 26 2.24 -6.91 18.38
N VAL A 27 2.16 -8.18 17.98
CA VAL A 27 3.19 -8.83 17.14
C VAL A 27 3.32 -8.13 15.78
N ALA A 28 2.21 -7.76 15.15
CA ALA A 28 2.20 -7.05 13.86
C ALA A 28 2.75 -5.61 13.93
N ALA A 29 2.74 -4.98 15.11
CA ALA A 29 3.18 -3.59 15.31
C ALA A 29 4.63 -3.45 15.84
N ARG A 30 5.38 -4.55 15.92
CA ARG A 30 6.81 -4.55 16.29
C ARG A 30 7.67 -3.78 15.28
N PRO A 31 8.80 -3.17 15.70
CA PRO A 31 9.35 -3.14 17.05
C PRO A 31 8.78 -2.00 17.93
N PHE A 32 8.96 -2.16 19.25
CA PHE A 32 8.70 -1.14 20.26
C PHE A 32 9.99 -0.74 20.98
N ASN A 33 10.23 0.56 21.16
CA ASN A 33 11.38 1.07 21.92
C ASN A 33 11.04 1.32 23.40
N SER A 34 9.76 1.36 23.75
CA SER A 34 9.31 1.52 25.14
C SER A 34 7.94 0.86 25.35
N VAL A 35 7.58 0.61 26.62
CA VAL A 35 6.26 0.08 26.97
C VAL A 35 5.14 1.07 26.63
N ASP A 36 5.42 2.38 26.64
CA ASP A 36 4.46 3.44 26.32
C ASP A 36 4.06 3.48 24.83
N GLU A 37 4.92 3.00 23.93
CA GLU A 37 4.61 2.88 22.50
C GLU A 37 3.53 1.82 22.18
N LEU A 38 3.13 0.98 23.14
CA LEU A 38 2.00 0.07 22.97
C LEU A 38 0.67 0.80 22.71
N THR A 39 0.56 2.08 23.07
CA THR A 39 -0.57 2.96 22.68
C THR A 39 -0.81 3.03 21.17
N ARG A 40 0.20 2.74 20.33
CA ARG A 40 0.07 2.67 18.87
C ARG A 40 -0.84 1.51 18.42
N VAL A 41 -1.04 0.49 19.25
CA VAL A 41 -1.84 -0.70 18.94
C VAL A 41 -3.33 -0.43 19.22
N SER A 42 -4.16 -0.51 18.18
CA SER A 42 -5.61 -0.35 18.32
C SER A 42 -6.19 -1.31 19.38
N GLY A 43 -6.86 -0.73 20.39
CA GLY A 43 -7.37 -1.44 21.57
C GLY A 43 -6.52 -1.30 22.85
N ILE A 44 -5.31 -0.72 22.77
CA ILE A 44 -4.49 -0.38 23.95
C ILE A 44 -4.63 1.11 24.25
N GLY A 45 -5.62 1.46 25.09
CA GLY A 45 -5.73 2.82 25.66
C GLY A 45 -4.77 3.04 26.83
N PRO A 46 -4.59 4.28 27.30
CA PRO A 46 -3.70 4.61 28.43
C PRO A 46 -4.05 3.82 29.70
N THR A 47 -5.35 3.69 30.01
CA THR A 47 -5.85 2.90 31.15
C THR A 47 -5.57 1.41 31.03
N SER A 48 -5.50 0.86 29.82
CA SER A 48 -5.06 -0.52 29.60
C SER A 48 -3.55 -0.62 29.81
N LEU A 49 -2.78 0.33 29.27
CA LEU A 49 -1.33 0.35 29.34
C LEU A 49 -0.83 0.41 30.79
N GLU A 50 -1.40 1.28 31.64
CA GLU A 50 -1.10 1.34 33.09
C GLU A 50 -1.24 -0.02 33.80
N ARG A 51 -2.25 -0.82 33.42
CA ARG A 51 -2.50 -2.15 33.98
C ARG A 51 -1.54 -3.22 33.42
N LEU A 52 -0.94 -2.96 32.26
CA LEU A 52 0.00 -3.85 31.57
C LEU A 52 1.47 -3.54 31.91
N LYS A 53 1.82 -2.30 32.29
CA LYS A 53 3.18 -1.90 32.71
C LYS A 53 3.87 -2.88 33.68
N PRO A 54 3.24 -3.42 34.75
CA PRO A 54 3.93 -4.34 35.66
C PRO A 54 4.17 -5.74 35.07
N TYR A 55 3.54 -6.10 33.96
CA TYR A 55 3.65 -7.43 33.34
C TYR A 55 4.51 -7.45 32.08
N LEU A 56 4.80 -6.30 31.48
CA LEU A 56 5.52 -6.17 30.21
C LEU A 56 6.90 -5.53 30.39
N THR A 57 7.88 -5.99 29.61
CA THR A 57 9.21 -5.39 29.51
C THR A 57 9.58 -5.18 28.04
N VAL A 58 10.51 -4.25 27.80
CA VAL A 58 11.08 -3.94 26.49
C VAL A 58 12.60 -3.85 26.65
N GLU A 59 13.31 -4.90 26.24
CA GLU A 59 14.76 -4.86 26.07
C GLU A 59 15.11 -4.09 24.80
N THR A 60 15.40 -2.80 24.96
CA THR A 60 16.02 -1.99 23.90
C THR A 60 17.45 -2.49 23.66
N SER A 61 17.63 -3.40 22.70
CA SER A 61 18.96 -3.74 22.20
C SER A 61 19.61 -2.45 21.64
N PRO A 62 20.74 -1.96 22.19
CA PRO A 62 21.25 -0.62 21.91
C PRO A 62 22.00 -0.53 20.57
N ALA A 63 21.28 -0.78 19.47
CA ALA A 63 21.80 -0.81 18.11
C ALA A 63 21.20 0.27 17.18
N ALA A 64 20.37 1.16 17.71
CA ALA A 64 19.65 2.19 16.95
C ALA A 64 19.60 3.53 17.70
N GLY A 65 20.75 4.00 18.19
CA GLY A 65 20.86 5.30 18.87
C GLY A 65 22.25 5.90 18.73
N GLN A 66 22.48 6.63 17.62
CA GLN A 66 23.48 7.72 17.43
C GLN A 66 23.54 8.16 15.95
N VAL A 67 22.47 8.75 15.41
CA VAL A 67 22.50 9.53 14.14
C VAL A 67 21.54 10.73 14.16
N GLU A 68 21.35 11.36 15.33
CA GLU A 68 20.75 12.69 15.45
C GLU A 68 21.32 13.36 16.71
N GLU A 69 21.43 14.70 16.69
CA GLU A 69 22.04 15.55 17.75
C GLU A 69 23.59 15.67 17.78
N ALA A 70 24.18 16.09 16.66
CA ALA A 70 25.51 16.76 16.64
C ALA A 70 25.67 17.77 15.48
N ALA A 71 24.60 18.45 15.07
CA ALA A 71 24.66 19.48 14.04
C ALA A 71 25.02 20.86 14.64
N LEU A 72 26.29 21.08 15.01
CA LEU A 72 26.82 22.44 15.24
C LEU A 72 28.34 22.52 15.00
N SER A 73 28.75 23.50 14.19
CA SER A 73 30.13 23.99 13.98
C SER A 73 31.13 23.14 13.14
N PRO A 74 31.19 23.35 11.81
CA PRO A 74 32.38 23.06 11.00
C PRO A 74 33.48 24.09 11.35
N ALA A 75 34.57 23.63 11.95
CA ALA A 75 35.77 24.44 12.20
C ALA A 75 36.82 24.21 11.09
N GLU A 76 37.04 25.27 10.31
CA GLU A 76 38.22 25.68 9.52
C GLU A 76 39.11 24.65 8.76
N PRO A 77 39.48 24.93 7.49
CA PRO A 77 40.27 24.04 6.64
C PRO A 77 41.80 24.28 6.68
N GLU A 78 42.50 23.50 5.85
CA GLU A 78 43.89 23.65 5.36
C GLU A 78 45.07 23.07 6.19
N PRO A 79 46.23 22.73 5.57
CA PRO A 79 46.61 22.96 4.15
C PRO A 79 47.06 21.73 3.33
N ALA A 80 46.80 21.87 2.02
CA ALA A 80 47.64 21.54 0.86
C ALA A 80 48.64 20.36 0.87
N LEU A 81 48.46 19.47 -0.12
CA LEU A 81 49.55 19.05 -1.00
C LEU A 81 49.10 19.13 -2.48
N THR A 82 49.65 20.12 -3.17
CA THR A 82 49.90 20.19 -4.62
C THR A 82 50.61 18.92 -5.14
N ALA A 83 50.67 18.56 -6.43
CA ALA A 83 49.92 18.82 -7.67
C ALA A 83 50.52 17.85 -8.75
N ALA A 84 50.16 17.77 -10.03
CA ALA A 84 49.19 18.45 -10.90
C ALA A 84 48.86 17.51 -12.09
N ASP A 85 47.76 17.75 -12.82
CA ASP A 85 47.76 17.65 -14.29
C ASP A 85 46.67 18.57 -14.88
N GLU A 86 46.86 19.03 -16.12
CA GLU A 86 46.10 20.14 -16.75
C GLU A 86 44.83 19.67 -17.53
N PRO A 87 43.96 20.58 -18.04
CA PRO A 87 42.53 20.33 -18.10
C PRO A 87 42.02 19.74 -19.43
N GLU A 88 40.88 19.03 -19.37
CA GLU A 88 39.96 18.97 -20.50
C GLU A 88 38.78 19.93 -20.28
N GLU A 89 38.69 20.87 -21.22
CA GLU A 89 37.67 21.90 -21.33
C GLU A 89 36.42 21.34 -22.02
N ILE A 90 35.30 21.25 -21.29
CA ILE A 90 33.97 21.16 -21.89
C ILE A 90 33.08 22.20 -21.21
N GLU A 91 32.54 23.11 -22.02
CA GLU A 91 31.79 24.29 -21.59
C GLU A 91 30.50 23.93 -20.81
N PRO A 92 30.11 24.73 -19.80
CA PRO A 92 28.80 24.60 -19.18
C PRO A 92 27.70 25.10 -20.12
N ILE A 93 26.93 24.17 -20.70
CA ILE A 93 25.73 24.51 -21.47
C ILE A 93 24.73 25.23 -20.54
N PRO A 94 24.16 26.39 -20.92
CA PRO A 94 23.28 27.15 -20.05
C PRO A 94 21.95 26.46 -19.74
N ALA A 95 21.32 26.87 -18.65
CA ALA A 95 19.93 26.53 -18.37
C ALA A 95 18.98 27.30 -19.30
N GLU A 96 18.33 26.57 -20.22
CA GLU A 96 17.02 26.90 -20.78
C GLU A 96 16.06 25.77 -20.37
N SER A 97 14.93 25.94 -19.69
CA SER A 97 13.99 27.06 -19.60
C SER A 97 13.18 27.34 -20.86
N HIS A 98 12.51 26.31 -21.41
CA HIS A 98 11.24 26.55 -22.10
C HIS A 98 10.26 25.36 -21.99
N VAL A 99 9.29 25.49 -21.08
CA VAL A 99 8.00 24.77 -21.16
C VAL A 99 6.98 25.81 -21.64
N PRO A 100 6.27 25.61 -22.76
CA PRO A 100 5.18 26.50 -23.14
C PRO A 100 3.95 26.25 -22.26
N GLU A 101 3.70 27.25 -21.42
CA GLU A 101 2.49 27.47 -20.63
C GLU A 101 1.20 27.51 -21.50
N PRO A 102 0.12 26.84 -21.08
CA PRO A 102 -1.24 27.28 -21.33
C PRO A 102 -1.75 28.10 -20.12
N PRO A 103 -2.18 29.36 -20.30
CA PRO A 103 -2.54 30.22 -19.17
C PRO A 103 -3.82 29.75 -18.47
N LYS A 104 -3.87 30.00 -17.15
CA LYS A 104 -5.04 29.74 -16.31
C LYS A 104 -6.03 30.91 -16.34
N ALA A 105 -7.31 30.53 -16.35
CA ALA A 105 -8.42 31.11 -15.60
C ALA A 105 -8.59 32.64 -15.58
N GLU A 106 -9.73 33.09 -16.11
CA GLU A 106 -10.53 34.14 -15.46
C GLU A 106 -11.91 33.58 -15.09
N VAL A 107 -12.38 34.03 -13.93
CA VAL A 107 -13.64 33.64 -13.26
C VAL A 107 -14.57 34.86 -13.32
N GLU A 108 -15.85 34.64 -13.00
CA GLU A 108 -16.94 35.64 -13.07
C GLU A 108 -17.42 35.88 -14.52
N THR A 109 -18.72 35.95 -14.81
CA THR A 109 -19.80 36.51 -13.99
C THR A 109 -21.10 35.70 -13.99
N SER A 110 -21.74 35.67 -12.82
CA SER A 110 -23.20 35.85 -12.68
C SER A 110 -23.42 37.33 -12.32
N PRO A 111 -24.63 37.94 -12.40
CA PRO A 111 -25.94 37.30 -12.42
C PRO A 111 -26.99 37.93 -13.36
N ALA A 112 -28.20 37.36 -13.29
CA ALA A 112 -29.51 37.99 -13.41
C ALA A 112 -29.63 39.35 -14.15
N GLU A 113 -30.41 39.33 -15.23
CA GLU A 113 -31.23 40.48 -15.60
C GLU A 113 -32.71 40.07 -15.59
N SER A 114 -33.45 40.66 -14.65
CA SER A 114 -34.91 40.63 -14.64
C SER A 114 -35.38 41.92 -15.30
N GLU A 115 -36.18 41.84 -16.36
CA GLU A 115 -37.08 42.93 -16.72
C GLU A 115 -38.54 42.48 -16.66
N THR A 116 -39.41 43.44 -16.34
CA THR A 116 -40.66 43.18 -15.60
C THR A 116 -41.81 44.00 -16.19
N VAL A 117 -43.05 43.52 -15.99
CA VAL A 117 -44.32 44.28 -16.11
C VAL A 117 -44.85 44.59 -17.52
N GLN A 118 -45.85 43.82 -17.96
CA GLN A 118 -47.24 44.32 -18.05
C GLN A 118 -48.19 43.12 -18.07
N ALA A 119 -49.05 42.84 -17.07
CA ALA A 119 -50.01 43.66 -16.31
C ALA A 119 -51.31 43.96 -17.08
N GLY A 120 -52.30 43.09 -16.88
CA GLY A 120 -53.69 43.15 -17.32
C GLY A 120 -54.33 41.79 -17.02
N GLN A 121 -54.86 41.53 -15.81
CA GLN A 121 -56.20 41.93 -15.34
C GLN A 121 -57.31 41.54 -16.36
N SER A 122 -58.38 40.82 -15.99
CA SER A 122 -58.81 40.37 -14.65
C SER A 122 -59.90 39.27 -14.74
N ALA A 123 -60.19 38.64 -13.60
CA ALA A 123 -61.42 37.90 -13.25
C ALA A 123 -61.92 36.77 -14.20
N VAL A 124 -61.93 35.49 -13.82
CA VAL A 124 -62.75 34.84 -12.75
C VAL A 124 -64.26 34.95 -13.01
N SER A 125 -64.91 33.83 -13.35
CA SER A 125 -66.08 33.25 -12.63
C SER A 125 -66.75 32.10 -13.40
N GLU A 126 -66.63 30.88 -12.89
CA GLU A 126 -67.75 29.92 -12.82
C GLU A 126 -68.72 30.37 -11.69
N PRO A 127 -69.91 29.77 -11.44
CA PRO A 127 -70.61 28.68 -12.16
C PRO A 127 -72.14 28.96 -12.35
N VAL A 128 -72.94 27.89 -12.41
CA VAL A 128 -74.39 27.71 -12.10
C VAL A 128 -75.48 27.92 -13.17
N SER A 129 -76.11 26.78 -13.55
CA SER A 129 -77.53 26.60 -13.90
C SER A 129 -78.42 26.73 -12.62
N PRO A 130 -79.79 26.77 -12.64
CA PRO A 130 -80.71 26.34 -13.71
C PRO A 130 -81.97 27.23 -13.92
N VAL A 131 -82.89 26.82 -14.80
CA VAL A 131 -84.35 26.70 -14.51
C VAL A 131 -85.09 25.99 -15.66
N GLU A 132 -86.11 25.22 -15.28
CA GLU A 132 -86.98 24.41 -16.14
C GLU A 132 -88.43 24.93 -16.06
N THR A 133 -89.10 25.16 -17.19
CA THR A 133 -90.59 25.09 -17.26
C THR A 133 -91.07 24.84 -18.70
N ALA A 134 -92.02 23.93 -18.88
CA ALA A 134 -92.77 23.64 -20.12
C ALA A 134 -94.19 24.27 -20.04
N PRO A 135 -95.23 23.92 -20.85
CA PRO A 135 -95.30 23.19 -22.14
C PRO A 135 -96.25 23.83 -23.22
N ALA A 136 -96.23 23.29 -24.46
CA ALA A 136 -97.35 22.99 -25.42
C ALA A 136 -98.51 24.02 -25.72
N PRO A 137 -99.34 23.88 -26.80
CA PRO A 137 -99.50 22.74 -27.73
C PRO A 137 -99.56 23.04 -29.27
N THR A 138 -99.60 21.94 -30.03
CA THR A 138 -99.94 21.72 -31.46
C THR A 138 -101.47 21.89 -31.72
N PRO A 139 -102.08 21.82 -32.95
CA PRO A 139 -101.73 20.93 -34.08
C PRO A 139 -102.08 21.32 -35.56
N SER A 140 -101.57 20.53 -36.51
CA SER A 140 -102.27 19.93 -37.68
C SER A 140 -101.19 19.41 -38.68
N SER A 141 -100.91 18.11 -38.80
CA SER A 141 -101.72 17.07 -39.48
C SER A 141 -101.87 17.26 -41.00
N ALA A 142 -101.00 16.63 -41.78
CA ALA A 142 -101.30 16.16 -43.14
C ALA A 142 -100.32 15.04 -43.59
N ALA A 143 -100.89 13.87 -43.90
CA ALA A 143 -100.44 12.82 -44.83
C ALA A 143 -98.93 12.42 -44.92
N GLN A 144 -98.67 11.13 -44.66
CA GLN A 144 -97.49 10.42 -45.19
C GLN A 144 -97.61 10.20 -46.72
N PRO A 145 -96.54 9.76 -47.43
CA PRO A 145 -96.35 8.32 -47.52
C PRO A 145 -94.89 7.84 -47.42
N VAL A 146 -94.74 6.60 -46.95
CA VAL A 146 -93.54 5.78 -47.02
C VAL A 146 -92.87 5.78 -48.41
N LYS A 147 -91.56 6.01 -48.43
CA LYS A 147 -90.67 5.69 -49.56
C LYS A 147 -89.39 5.04 -49.04
N SER A 148 -89.43 3.72 -48.91
CA SER A 148 -88.23 2.88 -48.89
C SER A 148 -87.55 2.96 -50.27
N GLY A 149 -86.60 3.87 -50.41
CA GLY A 149 -85.75 3.96 -51.58
C GLY A 149 -84.33 3.59 -51.20
N GLU A 150 -83.87 2.43 -51.69
CA GLU A 150 -82.43 2.12 -51.71
C GLU A 150 -81.68 3.26 -52.38
N LYS A 151 -80.64 3.78 -51.72
CA LYS A 151 -79.87 4.91 -52.24
C LYS A 151 -78.86 4.38 -53.24
N TRP A 152 -79.25 4.34 -54.52
CA TRP A 152 -78.36 4.01 -55.62
C TRP A 152 -77.21 5.03 -55.65
N ALA A 153 -76.01 4.60 -55.25
CA ALA A 153 -74.86 5.48 -55.09
C ALA A 153 -74.55 6.21 -56.41
N ARG A 154 -74.48 7.54 -56.34
CA ARG A 154 -74.04 8.34 -57.48
C ARG A 154 -72.55 8.09 -57.72
N ARG A 155 -72.10 8.21 -58.97
CA ARG A 155 -70.70 7.97 -59.37
C ARG A 155 -69.70 8.84 -58.58
N GLU A 156 -70.17 10.01 -58.14
CA GLU A 156 -69.45 10.97 -57.31
C GLU A 156 -69.37 10.57 -55.83
N ASP A 157 -70.41 9.90 -55.31
CA ASP A 157 -70.44 9.27 -53.97
C ASP A 157 -69.39 8.15 -53.87
N LEU A 158 -69.21 7.39 -54.96
CA LEU A 158 -68.17 6.36 -55.09
C LEU A 158 -66.74 6.95 -55.01
N ILE A 159 -66.53 8.15 -55.56
CA ILE A 159 -65.22 8.81 -55.52
C ILE A 159 -64.93 9.30 -54.10
N TRP A 160 -65.89 9.96 -53.45
CA TRP A 160 -65.74 10.44 -52.07
C TRP A 160 -65.57 9.32 -51.05
N THR A 161 -66.33 8.22 -51.18
CA THR A 161 -66.12 7.02 -50.34
C THR A 161 -64.79 6.35 -50.62
N GLY A 162 -64.35 6.27 -51.88
CA GLY A 162 -63.02 5.76 -52.25
C GLY A 162 -61.87 6.57 -51.64
N VAL A 163 -61.97 7.91 -51.68
CA VAL A 163 -61.01 8.81 -51.03
C VAL A 163 -61.03 8.64 -49.51
N GLY A 164 -62.22 8.52 -48.89
CA GLY A 164 -62.35 8.26 -47.46
C GLY A 164 -61.70 6.94 -47.03
N VAL A 165 -61.89 5.87 -47.80
CA VAL A 165 -61.23 4.57 -47.55
C VAL A 165 -59.72 4.66 -47.75
N ALA A 166 -59.23 5.37 -48.77
CA ALA A 166 -57.80 5.56 -48.99
C ALA A 166 -57.12 6.35 -47.85
N ILE A 167 -57.77 7.39 -47.34
CA ILE A 167 -57.29 8.13 -46.16
C ILE A 167 -57.31 7.24 -44.91
N LEU A 168 -58.36 6.45 -44.72
CA LEU A 168 -58.48 5.52 -43.59
C LEU A 168 -57.36 4.45 -43.63
N THR A 169 -57.05 3.87 -44.78
CA THR A 169 -55.96 2.88 -44.91
C THR A 169 -54.58 3.52 -44.72
N LEU A 170 -54.39 4.76 -45.16
CA LEU A 170 -53.15 5.53 -44.91
C LEU A 170 -52.96 5.78 -43.40
N ILE A 171 -54.01 6.27 -42.71
CA ILE A 171 -53.98 6.47 -41.26
C ILE A 171 -53.73 5.16 -40.51
N LEU A 172 -54.39 4.06 -40.92
CA LEU A 172 -54.22 2.76 -40.28
C LEU A 172 -52.80 2.20 -40.51
N SER A 173 -52.24 2.39 -41.71
CA SER A 173 -50.84 2.04 -42.04
C SER A 173 -49.84 2.88 -41.23
N LEU A 174 -50.12 4.17 -41.05
CA LEU A 174 -49.30 5.08 -40.23
C LEU A 174 -49.34 4.67 -38.75
N ILE A 175 -50.52 4.38 -38.19
CA ILE A 175 -50.66 3.86 -36.82
C ILE A 175 -49.94 2.51 -36.68
N PHE A 176 -50.04 1.63 -37.67
CA PHE A 176 -49.35 0.34 -37.66
C PHE A 176 -47.82 0.49 -37.71
N THR A 177 -47.28 1.39 -38.53
CA THR A 177 -45.83 1.66 -38.60
C THR A 177 -45.30 2.41 -37.37
N LEU A 178 -46.07 3.33 -36.78
CA LEU A 178 -45.74 3.89 -35.47
C LEU A 178 -45.82 2.82 -34.37
N GLY A 179 -46.77 1.89 -34.47
CA GLY A 179 -46.91 0.75 -33.57
C GLY A 179 -45.72 -0.21 -33.64
N THR A 180 -45.23 -0.55 -34.84
CA THR A 180 -44.02 -1.38 -34.98
C THR A 180 -42.76 -0.65 -34.53
N LEU A 181 -42.62 0.66 -34.81
CA LEU A 181 -41.52 1.47 -34.26
C LEU A 181 -41.55 1.54 -32.73
N ALA A 182 -42.73 1.76 -32.14
CA ALA A 182 -42.91 1.79 -30.69
C ALA A 182 -42.60 0.41 -30.06
N LEU A 183 -43.04 -0.68 -30.71
CA LEU A 183 -42.75 -2.05 -30.27
C LEU A 183 -41.25 -2.34 -30.33
N ILE A 184 -40.56 -1.97 -31.42
CA ILE A 184 -39.10 -2.12 -31.57
C ILE A 184 -38.35 -1.29 -30.51
N ASN A 185 -38.76 -0.04 -30.29
CA ASN A 185 -38.17 0.80 -29.23
C ASN A 185 -38.49 0.30 -27.81
N GLN A 186 -39.59 -0.42 -27.60
CA GLN A 186 -39.89 -1.12 -26.35
C GLN A 186 -39.08 -2.40 -26.14
N THR A 187 -38.48 -3.01 -27.18
CA THR A 187 -37.57 -4.16 -26.97
C THR A 187 -36.21 -3.75 -26.45
N LEU A 188 -35.85 -2.46 -26.54
CA LEU A 188 -34.72 -1.88 -25.81
C LEU A 188 -35.13 -1.75 -24.34
N THR A 189 -35.20 -2.89 -23.66
CA THR A 189 -35.33 -2.95 -22.21
C THR A 189 -34.03 -2.44 -21.60
N TYR A 190 -33.90 -1.12 -21.49
CA TYR A 190 -32.77 -0.48 -20.82
C TYR A 190 -32.67 -1.08 -19.43
N ALA A 191 -31.55 -1.75 -19.13
CA ALA A 191 -31.28 -2.24 -17.78
C ALA A 191 -31.46 -1.05 -16.82
N PRO A 192 -32.30 -1.17 -15.76
CA PRO A 192 -32.56 -0.05 -14.88
C PRO A 192 -31.22 0.46 -14.33
N ALA A 193 -31.06 1.78 -14.21
CA ALA A 193 -29.76 2.39 -13.89
C ALA A 193 -29.13 1.80 -12.61
N ALA A 194 -29.94 1.31 -11.68
CA ALA A 194 -29.52 0.58 -10.48
C ALA A 194 -28.77 -0.75 -10.77
N GLU A 195 -29.16 -1.52 -11.80
CA GLU A 195 -28.46 -2.75 -12.19
C GLU A 195 -27.09 -2.44 -12.80
N VAL A 196 -27.01 -1.37 -13.61
CA VAL A 196 -25.73 -0.91 -14.18
C VAL A 196 -24.78 -0.42 -13.09
N GLN A 197 -25.30 0.31 -12.09
CA GLN A 197 -24.54 0.73 -10.90
C GLN A 197 -24.11 -0.45 -10.02
N ALA A 198 -24.97 -1.47 -9.85
CA ALA A 198 -24.61 -2.69 -9.13
C ALA A 198 -23.52 -3.49 -9.87
N LEU A 199 -23.57 -3.51 -11.22
CA LEU A 199 -22.55 -4.16 -12.04
C LEU A 199 -21.21 -3.40 -11.99
N SER A 200 -21.21 -2.07 -12.07
CA SER A 200 -19.97 -1.28 -11.94
C SER A 200 -19.35 -1.46 -10.56
N ALA A 201 -20.13 -1.36 -9.48
CA ALA A 201 -19.65 -1.59 -8.11
C ALA A 201 -19.06 -3.01 -7.93
N ARG A 202 -19.61 -4.02 -8.62
CA ARG A 202 -19.05 -5.39 -8.64
C ARG A 202 -17.74 -5.48 -9.42
N LEU A 203 -17.59 -4.74 -10.52
CA LEU A 203 -16.33 -4.64 -11.27
C LEU A 203 -15.25 -3.92 -10.46
N ASP A 204 -15.60 -2.84 -9.76
CA ASP A 204 -14.69 -2.13 -8.85
C ASP A 204 -14.22 -3.03 -7.70
N ALA A 205 -15.14 -3.79 -7.09
CA ALA A 205 -14.82 -4.77 -6.05
C ALA A 205 -13.90 -5.89 -6.56
N LEU A 206 -14.10 -6.37 -7.80
CA LEU A 206 -13.20 -7.34 -8.44
C LEU A 206 -11.82 -6.75 -8.72
N ASN A 207 -11.74 -5.52 -9.25
CA ASN A 207 -10.49 -4.83 -9.54
C ASN A 207 -9.67 -4.57 -8.25
N ASN A 208 -10.32 -4.13 -7.18
CA ASN A 208 -9.69 -4.00 -5.87
C ASN A 208 -9.18 -5.35 -5.33
N ARG A 209 -9.92 -6.45 -5.56
CA ARG A 209 -9.47 -7.79 -5.17
C ARG A 209 -8.28 -8.28 -6.00
N ILE A 210 -8.19 -7.93 -7.28
CA ILE A 210 -7.03 -8.23 -8.13
C ILE A 210 -5.79 -7.50 -7.61
N ARG A 211 -5.91 -6.20 -7.30
CA ARG A 211 -4.80 -5.40 -6.73
C ARG A 211 -4.32 -5.92 -5.38
N LEU A 212 -5.22 -6.40 -4.52
CA LEU A 212 -4.85 -7.06 -3.27
C LEU A 212 -4.09 -8.37 -3.53
N LEU A 213 -4.55 -9.18 -4.48
CA LEU A 213 -3.90 -10.45 -4.85
C LEU A 213 -2.50 -10.22 -5.45
N GLU A 214 -2.31 -9.14 -6.20
CA GLU A 214 -1.02 -8.70 -6.74
C GLU A 214 -0.06 -8.31 -5.60
N GLY A 215 -0.52 -7.52 -4.63
CA GLY A 215 0.24 -7.20 -3.41
C GLY A 215 0.56 -8.41 -2.53
N ASP A 216 -0.35 -9.39 -2.44
CA ASP A 216 -0.09 -10.66 -1.75
C ASP A 216 1.00 -11.49 -2.46
N VAL A 217 1.02 -11.50 -3.81
CA VAL A 217 2.07 -12.17 -4.60
C VAL A 217 3.42 -11.50 -4.42
N ASP A 218 3.49 -10.16 -4.40
CA ASP A 218 4.73 -9.44 -4.10
C ASP A 218 5.22 -9.68 -2.66
N ASN A 219 4.29 -9.77 -1.69
CA ASN A 219 4.63 -10.17 -0.32
C ASN A 219 5.23 -11.59 -0.27
N LEU A 220 4.60 -12.55 -0.94
CA LEU A 220 5.11 -13.92 -1.04
C LEU A 220 6.50 -13.95 -1.69
N ARG A 221 6.73 -13.14 -2.74
CA ARG A 221 8.04 -13.02 -3.41
C ARG A 221 9.12 -12.49 -2.47
N SER A 222 8.83 -11.42 -1.72
CA SER A 222 9.74 -10.88 -0.69
C SER A 222 10.06 -11.90 0.41
N ARG A 223 9.06 -12.68 0.83
CA ARG A 223 9.25 -13.77 1.79
C ARG A 223 10.12 -14.90 1.24
N VAL A 224 9.97 -15.29 -0.02
CA VAL A 224 10.84 -16.28 -0.68
C VAL A 224 12.28 -15.78 -0.74
N GLN A 225 12.51 -14.53 -1.16
CA GLN A 225 13.85 -13.91 -1.16
C GLN A 225 14.48 -13.89 0.23
N THR A 226 13.67 -13.66 1.28
CA THR A 226 14.13 -13.71 2.67
C THR A 226 14.57 -15.12 3.08
N ILE A 227 13.88 -16.17 2.60
CA ILE A 227 14.24 -17.58 2.84
C ILE A 227 15.53 -17.95 2.07
N GLU A 228 15.66 -17.52 0.82
CA GLU A 228 16.89 -17.71 0.02
C GLU A 228 18.10 -17.03 0.67
N ALA A 229 17.93 -15.79 1.15
CA ALA A 229 18.95 -15.07 1.92
C ALA A 229 19.30 -15.78 3.23
N LEU A 230 18.33 -16.43 3.89
CA LEU A 230 18.57 -17.24 5.09
C LEU A 230 19.43 -18.46 4.75
N GLY A 231 19.20 -19.12 3.61
CA GLY A 231 20.06 -20.19 3.09
C GLY A 231 21.51 -19.73 2.91
N GLY A 232 21.73 -18.60 2.23
CA GLY A 232 23.06 -18.02 2.06
C GLY A 232 23.77 -17.70 3.39
N ARG A 233 23.01 -17.23 4.40
CA ARG A 233 23.53 -17.00 5.76
C ARG A 233 23.92 -18.29 6.47
N VAL A 234 23.15 -19.38 6.32
CA VAL A 234 23.50 -20.69 6.89
C VAL A 234 24.81 -21.21 6.29
N THR A 235 24.97 -21.19 4.96
CA THR A 235 26.23 -21.61 4.33
C THR A 235 27.42 -20.71 4.71
N SER A 236 27.18 -19.43 5.02
CA SER A 236 28.22 -18.55 5.57
C SER A 236 28.60 -18.92 7.01
N LEU A 237 27.63 -19.35 7.83
CA LEU A 237 27.86 -19.78 9.20
C LEU A 237 28.59 -21.14 9.25
N GLU A 238 28.25 -22.06 8.34
CA GLU A 238 28.97 -23.33 8.14
C GLU A 238 30.43 -23.10 7.73
N ARG A 239 30.69 -22.21 6.76
CA ARG A 239 32.07 -21.84 6.37
C ARG A 239 32.83 -21.16 7.51
N GLY A 240 32.19 -20.29 8.29
CA GLY A 240 32.79 -19.69 9.48
C GLY A 240 33.14 -20.73 10.56
N GLN A 241 32.26 -21.71 10.79
CA GLN A 241 32.49 -22.81 11.73
C GLN A 241 33.63 -23.73 11.28
N GLN A 242 33.77 -23.98 9.97
CA GLN A 242 34.90 -24.71 9.40
C GLN A 242 36.23 -23.96 9.59
N SER A 243 36.26 -22.65 9.27
CA SER A 243 37.44 -21.78 9.49
C SER A 243 37.90 -21.81 10.96
N LEU A 244 36.97 -21.58 11.90
CA LEU A 244 37.27 -21.62 13.33
C LEU A 244 37.81 -22.99 13.79
N SER A 245 37.35 -24.09 13.20
CA SER A 245 37.87 -25.43 13.51
C SER A 245 39.29 -25.66 12.97
N GLU A 246 39.65 -25.02 11.86
CA GLU A 246 40.98 -25.09 11.26
C GLU A 246 41.97 -24.14 11.98
N GLU A 247 41.52 -22.95 12.35
CA GLU A 247 42.22 -22.01 13.22
C GLU A 247 42.53 -22.62 14.59
N LEU A 248 41.55 -23.26 15.25
CA LEU A 248 41.76 -23.96 16.52
C LEU A 248 42.80 -25.09 16.41
N LYS A 249 42.77 -25.86 15.32
CA LYS A 249 43.75 -26.92 15.06
C LYS A 249 45.15 -26.37 14.82
N THR A 250 45.25 -25.22 14.14
CA THR A 250 46.51 -24.52 13.90
C THR A 250 47.08 -23.99 15.21
N ALA A 251 46.28 -23.26 16.00
CA ALA A 251 46.67 -22.76 17.32
C ALA A 251 47.05 -23.87 18.31
N GLN A 252 46.40 -25.04 18.25
CA GLN A 252 46.81 -26.21 19.02
C GLN A 252 48.20 -26.72 18.59
N THR A 253 48.47 -26.75 17.29
CA THR A 253 49.78 -27.18 16.74
C THR A 253 50.89 -26.20 17.14
N GLU A 254 50.64 -24.89 17.07
CA GLU A 254 51.57 -23.85 17.55
C GLU A 254 51.83 -23.96 19.06
N LEU A 255 50.81 -24.30 19.86
CA LEU A 255 50.97 -24.54 21.29
C LEU A 255 51.85 -25.76 21.59
N ASP A 256 51.67 -26.86 20.86
CA ASP A 256 52.50 -28.05 20.97
C ASP A 256 53.96 -27.76 20.58
N GLU A 257 54.19 -26.97 19.52
CA GLU A 257 55.52 -26.54 19.09
C GLU A 257 56.19 -25.62 20.13
N LEU A 258 55.46 -24.66 20.71
CA LEU A 258 55.94 -23.81 21.81
C LEU A 258 56.29 -24.63 23.07
N GLN A 259 55.50 -25.65 23.41
CA GLN A 259 55.83 -26.57 24.50
C GLN A 259 57.12 -27.36 24.21
N GLN A 260 57.28 -27.85 22.98
CA GLN A 260 58.49 -28.56 22.56
C GLN A 260 59.73 -27.65 22.57
N GLN A 261 59.58 -26.38 22.14
CA GLN A 261 60.65 -25.38 22.19
C GLN A 261 61.04 -25.04 23.65
N SER A 262 60.07 -24.91 24.55
CA SER A 262 60.31 -24.71 25.99
C SER A 262 61.08 -25.88 26.61
N ALA A 263 60.69 -27.12 26.31
CA ALA A 263 61.41 -28.32 26.75
C ALA A 263 62.86 -28.36 26.20
N ALA A 264 63.07 -27.96 24.94
CA ALA A 264 64.38 -27.88 24.33
C ALA A 264 65.27 -26.80 25.00
N PHE A 265 64.73 -25.63 25.32
CA PHE A 265 65.45 -24.60 26.08
C PHE A 265 65.82 -25.09 27.48
N GLN A 266 64.91 -25.78 28.18
CA GLN A 266 65.20 -26.34 29.51
C GLN A 266 66.36 -27.36 29.47
N ALA A 267 66.40 -28.23 28.45
CA ALA A 267 67.50 -29.16 28.24
C ALA A 267 68.84 -28.46 27.93
N GLN A 268 68.81 -27.37 27.15
CA GLN A 268 70.01 -26.55 26.89
C GLN A 268 70.54 -25.88 28.16
N ILE A 269 69.65 -25.40 29.04
CA ILE A 269 70.04 -24.82 30.33
C ILE A 269 70.71 -25.88 31.22
N GLU A 270 70.15 -27.09 31.30
CA GLU A 270 70.75 -28.19 32.08
C GLU A 270 72.14 -28.59 31.55
N GLU A 271 72.32 -28.63 30.23
CA GLU A 271 73.61 -28.89 29.59
C GLU A 271 74.64 -27.77 29.84
N LEU A 272 74.23 -26.51 29.79
CA LEU A 272 75.08 -25.37 30.16
C LEU A 272 75.49 -25.42 31.64
N GLN A 273 74.58 -25.81 32.53
CA GLN A 273 74.89 -26.03 33.95
C GLN A 273 75.90 -27.16 34.14
N LYS A 274 75.74 -28.30 33.44
CA LYS A 274 76.72 -29.41 33.46
C LYS A 274 78.11 -28.94 33.01
N ARG A 275 78.21 -28.21 31.90
CA ARG A 275 79.48 -27.65 31.41
C ARG A 275 80.10 -26.67 32.40
N SER A 276 79.29 -25.81 33.01
CA SER A 276 79.74 -24.87 34.05
C SER A 276 80.32 -25.61 35.26
N ASN A 277 79.64 -26.65 35.75
CA ASN A 277 80.14 -27.48 36.86
C ASN A 277 81.45 -28.19 36.52
N VAL A 278 81.59 -28.74 35.30
CA VAL A 278 82.86 -29.35 34.84
C VAL A 278 83.98 -28.30 34.78
N PHE A 279 83.70 -27.09 34.30
CA PHE A 279 84.68 -26.01 34.24
C PHE A 279 85.10 -25.52 35.64
N GLN A 280 84.17 -25.39 36.59
CA GLN A 280 84.48 -25.08 38.00
C GLN A 280 85.41 -26.14 38.61
N ASN A 281 85.07 -27.43 38.45
CA ASN A 281 85.92 -28.53 38.92
C ASN A 281 87.32 -28.52 38.29
N PHE A 282 87.44 -28.15 37.01
CA PHE A 282 88.72 -27.96 36.32
C PHE A 282 89.53 -26.81 36.92
N LEU A 283 88.91 -25.64 37.16
CA LEU A 283 89.57 -24.50 37.79
C LEU A 283 90.05 -24.81 39.22
N ASP A 284 89.24 -25.51 40.02
CA ASP A 284 89.62 -25.95 41.37
C ASP A 284 90.80 -26.93 41.35
N GLY A 285 90.85 -27.86 40.38
CA GLY A 285 92.00 -28.72 40.16
C GLY A 285 93.27 -27.94 39.81
N LEU A 286 93.16 -26.95 38.92
CA LEU A 286 94.26 -26.08 38.50
C LEU A 286 94.78 -25.22 39.66
N ARG A 287 93.86 -24.66 40.47
CA ARG A 287 94.18 -23.94 41.71
C ARG A 287 94.92 -24.82 42.72
N ARG A 288 94.48 -26.07 42.91
CA ARG A 288 95.16 -27.03 43.81
C ARG A 288 96.61 -27.28 43.37
N LEU A 289 96.84 -27.52 42.08
CA LEU A 289 98.19 -27.74 41.54
C LEU A 289 99.11 -26.55 41.80
N LEU A 290 98.63 -25.32 41.59
CA LEU A 290 99.41 -24.11 41.90
C LEU A 290 99.72 -24.01 43.40
N SER A 291 98.74 -24.24 44.28
CA SER A 291 98.95 -24.15 45.73
C SER A 291 99.88 -25.22 46.33
N VAL A 292 100.10 -26.34 45.63
CA VAL A 292 101.06 -27.38 46.07
C VAL A 292 102.50 -27.02 45.70
N GLY A 293 102.72 -26.06 44.79
CA GLY A 293 104.05 -25.52 44.49
C GLY A 293 104.60 -24.55 45.54
N GLU A 294 103.75 -24.02 46.41
CA GLU A 294 104.13 -23.11 47.50
C GLU A 294 104.21 -23.87 48.85
N THR A 295 105.25 -24.69 48.99
CA THR A 295 105.77 -25.12 50.30
C THR A 295 107.09 -24.42 50.59
N PRO A 296 107.30 -23.89 51.82
CA PRO A 296 108.44 -23.03 52.16
C PRO A 296 109.80 -23.76 52.24
#